data_AF-A0A6V7MCR6-F1
#
_entry.id   AF-A0A6V7MCR6-F1
#
_cell.length_a   1.000
_cell.length_b   1.000
_cell.length_c   1.000
_cell.angle_alpha   90.00
_cell.angle_beta   90.00
_cell.angle_gamma   90.00
#
_symmetry.space_group_name_H-M   'P 1'
#
loop_
_entity.id
_entity.type
_entity.pdbx_description
1 polymer ?
#
loop_
_entity_poly.entity_id
_entity_poly.type
_entity_poly.pdbx_seq_one_letter_code
_entity_poly.pdbx_strand_id
1 'polypeptide(L)' 'NWLCHKLQAEPALIYDSVQVFAVGLRTLEQSHTLRPANLSCDLEHPWDGGLSLINYINS' A
#
# COMPACT_ATOMS: atom_id res chain seq x y z
N ASN A 1 -18.75 -4.93 30.08
CA ASN A 1 -18.95 -4.38 28.72
C ASN A 1 -17.62 -4.38 27.98
N TRP A 2 -17.03 -5.58 27.76
CA TRP A 2 -15.64 -5.73 27.31
C TRP A 2 -15.62 -6.38 25.92
N LEU A 3 -15.54 -5.56 24.87
CA LEU A 3 -15.46 -6.05 23.48
C LEU A 3 -14.00 -6.17 22.97
N CYS A 4 -12.97 -5.83 23.77
CA CYS A 4 -11.58 -5.74 23.30
C CYS A 4 -10.74 -7.02 23.51
N HIS A 5 -11.34 -8.22 23.46
CA HIS A 5 -10.60 -9.49 23.57
C HIS A 5 -10.52 -10.27 22.24
N LYS A 6 -11.14 -9.77 21.16
CA LYS A 6 -11.32 -10.53 19.91
C LYS A 6 -10.54 -10.01 18.70
N LEU A 7 -9.91 -8.84 18.80
CA LEU A 7 -9.06 -8.34 17.73
C LEU A 7 -7.62 -8.71 18.03
N GLN A 8 -7.11 -9.71 17.33
CA GLN A 8 -5.67 -9.96 17.29
C GLN A 8 -5.03 -8.75 16.59
N ALA A 9 -3.95 -8.23 17.17
CA ALA A 9 -3.29 -7.03 16.65
C ALA A 9 -2.77 -7.24 15.22
N GLU A 10 -2.21 -8.42 14.91
CA GLU A 10 -1.59 -8.67 13.60
C GLU A 10 -2.64 -8.68 12.46
N PRO A 11 -3.77 -9.40 12.54
CA PRO A 11 -4.82 -9.30 11.53
C PRO A 11 -5.42 -7.89 11.40
N ALA A 12 -5.55 -7.16 12.51
CA ALA A 12 -6.03 -5.78 12.47
C ALA A 12 -5.06 -4.86 11.72
N LEU A 13 -3.75 -4.97 12.00
CA LEU A 13 -2.72 -4.22 11.30
C LEU A 13 -2.65 -4.56 9.81
N ILE A 14 -2.83 -5.84 9.43
CA ILE A 14 -2.89 -6.23 8.02
C ILE A 14 -4.13 -5.61 7.34
N TYR A 15 -5.30 -5.68 7.98
CA TYR A 15 -6.50 -5.03 7.45
C TYR A 15 -6.28 -3.53 7.23
N ASP A 16 -5.73 -2.84 8.22
CA ASP A 16 -5.44 -1.41 8.14
C ASP A 16 -4.43 -1.10 7.04
N SER A 17 -3.37 -1.91 6.88
CA SER A 17 -2.39 -1.74 5.81
C SER A 17 -2.99 -1.86 4.41
N VAL A 18 -3.88 -2.83 4.20
CA VAL A 18 -4.58 -3.01 2.92
C VAL A 18 -5.50 -1.83 2.64
N GLN A 19 -6.18 -1.30 3.66
CA GLN A 19 -7.04 -0.14 3.50
C GLN A 19 -6.26 1.12 3.13
N VAL A 20 -5.17 1.41 3.84
CA VAL A 20 -4.31 2.56 3.53
C VAL A 20 -3.72 2.43 2.12
N PHE A 21 -3.26 1.23 1.74
CA PHE A 21 -2.78 0.96 0.38
C PHE A 21 -3.86 1.21 -0.68
N ALA A 22 -5.08 0.68 -0.48
CA ALA A 22 -6.17 0.83 -1.43
C ALA A 22 -6.61 2.29 -1.59
N VAL A 23 -6.62 3.06 -0.50
CA VAL A 23 -6.91 4.51 -0.52
C VAL A 23 -5.83 5.26 -1.30
N GLY A 24 -4.55 5.01 -1.00
CA GLY A 24 -3.43 5.66 -1.69
C GLY A 24 -3.41 5.34 -3.19
N LEU A 25 -3.55 4.07 -3.55
CA LEU A 25 -3.58 3.62 -4.95
C LEU A 25 -4.74 4.26 -5.72
N ARG A 26 -5.96 4.22 -5.17
CA ARG A 26 -7.13 4.84 -5.81
C ARG A 26 -6.94 6.34 -6.03
N THR A 27 -6.29 7.03 -5.09
CA THR A 27 -6.05 8.47 -5.19
C THR A 27 -5.01 8.79 -6.26
N LEU A 28 -3.91 8.01 -6.32
CA LEU A 28 -2.92 8.12 -7.39
C LEU A 28 -3.56 7.93 -8.78
N GLU A 29 -4.39 6.90 -8.93
CA GLU A 29 -5.01 6.53 -10.21
C GLU A 29 -5.99 7.57 -10.77
N GLN A 30 -6.43 8.54 -9.96
CA GLN A 30 -7.19 9.69 -10.45
C GLN A 30 -6.36 10.63 -11.34
N SER A 31 -5.03 10.62 -11.20
CA SER A 31 -4.11 11.51 -11.91
C SER A 31 -3.10 10.78 -12.79
N HIS A 32 -2.67 9.58 -12.40
CA HIS A 32 -1.64 8.81 -13.09
C HIS A 32 -2.00 7.33 -13.07
N THR A 33 -1.94 6.66 -14.23
CA THR A 33 -2.12 5.20 -14.27
C THR A 33 -0.85 4.51 -13.78
N LEU A 34 -0.94 3.80 -12.66
CA LEU A 34 0.15 2.98 -12.16
C LEU A 34 0.14 1.60 -12.86
N ARG A 35 1.30 1.13 -13.31
CA ARG A 35 1.43 -0.19 -13.95
C ARG A 35 2.45 -1.03 -13.19
N PRO A 36 2.14 -2.29 -12.87
CA PRO A 36 3.12 -3.23 -12.34
C PRO A 36 4.30 -3.38 -13.31
N ALA A 37 5.50 -3.52 -12.78
CA ALA A 37 6.70 -3.81 -13.54
C ALA A 37 7.29 -5.16 -13.11
N ASN A 38 7.87 -5.89 -14.05
CA ASN A 38 8.66 -7.07 -13.73
C ASN A 38 10.05 -6.61 -13.29
N LEU A 39 10.34 -6.73 -12.00
CA LEU A 39 11.62 -6.34 -11.40
C LEU A 39 12.52 -7.55 -11.22
N SER A 40 13.83 -7.33 -11.28
CA SER A 40 14.82 -8.34 -10.93
C SER A 40 15.56 -7.92 -9.66
N CYS A 41 15.90 -8.89 -8.81
CA CYS A 41 16.81 -8.65 -7.69
C CYS A 41 18.29 -8.55 -8.14
N ASP A 42 18.62 -9.11 -9.31
CA ASP A 42 19.99 -9.09 -9.85
C ASP A 42 20.31 -7.77 -10.58
N LEU A 43 19.27 -7.06 -11.04
CA LEU A 43 19.39 -5.76 -11.71
C LEU A 43 18.71 -4.72 -10.82
N GLU A 44 19.49 -3.89 -10.14
CA GLU A 44 19.00 -2.82 -9.26
C GLU A 44 18.37 -1.66 -10.05
N HIS A 45 17.28 -1.93 -10.75
CA HIS A 45 16.43 -0.93 -11.38
C HIS A 45 15.14 -0.79 -10.56
N PRO A 46 14.91 0.39 -9.93
CA PRO A 46 13.73 0.59 -9.12
C PRO A 46 12.47 0.64 -10.00
N TRP A 47 11.32 0.48 -9.36
CA TRP A 47 10.06 0.72 -10.04
C TRP A 47 9.77 2.22 -10.13
N ASP A 48 9.69 2.76 -11.34
CA ASP A 48 9.44 4.18 -11.60
C ASP A 48 8.19 4.74 -10.88
N GLY A 49 7.14 3.92 -10.74
CA GLY A 49 5.90 4.30 -10.06
C GLY A 49 5.96 4.26 -8.53
N GLY A 50 7.03 3.70 -7.95
CA GLY A 50 7.14 3.45 -6.51
C GLY A 50 7.15 4.73 -5.67
N LEU A 51 7.89 5.76 -6.11
CA LEU A 51 7.97 7.04 -5.39
C LEU A 51 6.64 7.79 -5.36
N SER A 52 5.90 7.79 -6.48
CA SER A 52 4.57 8.38 -6.51
C SER A 52 3.63 7.62 -5.58
N LEU A 53 3.58 6.28 -5.67
CA LEU A 53 2.70 5.47 -4.83
C LEU A 53 2.96 5.70 -3.33
N ILE A 54 4.21 5.70 -2.88
CA ILE A 54 4.50 5.89 -1.45
C ILE A 54 4.09 7.28 -0.94
N ASN A 55 4.16 8.30 -1.79
CA ASN A 55 3.68 9.65 -1.44
C ASN A 55 2.17 9.69 -1.21
N TYR A 56 1.39 8.95 -2.00
CA TYR A 56 -0.07 8.84 -1.81
C TYR A 56 -0.48 7.90 -0.67
N ILE A 57 0.38 6.94 -0.30
CA ILE A 57 0.15 6.08 0.88
C ILE A 57 0.39 6.87 2.18
N ASN A 58 1.34 7.82 2.17
CA ASN A 58 1.75 8.58 3.36
C ASN A 58 0.99 9.90 3.57
N SER A 59 0.08 10.27 2.67
CA SER A 59 -0.72 11.50 2.76
C SER A 59 -1.99 11.30 3.59
#